data_AF-A0AAN7C0V7-F1
#
_entry.id   AF-A0AAN7C0V7-F1
#
_cell.length_a   1.000
_cell.length_b   1.000
_cell.length_c   1.000
_cell.angle_alpha   90.00
_cell.angle_beta   90.00
_cell.angle_gamma   90.00
#
_symmetry.space_group_name_H-M   'P 1'
#
loop_
_entity.id
_entity.type
_entity.pdbx_description
1 polymer ?
#
loop_
_entity_poly.entity_id
_entity_poly.type
_entity_poly.pdbx_seq_one_letter_code
_entity_poly.pdbx_strand_id
1 'polypeptide(L)'
;MGLSHSVYMANDSSRDIHVMASLNPDWALVDFAVDIGLLMIGVEELKGAAMAAELPETLATLRDLYEFLKIAGELAGGMAGAGSRPAEAAMALIDAFKKTAVCILAGEYRDVERDSFLSIYLSADGIASLVGAETVSVMVMSSDSDGSRMQLAVWNTGADDSWIATRDEVIVRSKYGTIWEQYPTAGAVSLPVHH
;
A
#
# COMPACT_ATOMS: atom_id res chain seq x y z
N MET A 1 -14.99 -7.17 27.24
CA MET A 1 -13.82 -7.61 26.46
C MET A 1 -13.91 -6.86 25.14
N GLY A 2 -13.03 -5.89 24.91
CA GLY A 2 -13.04 -5.14 23.64
C GLY A 2 -12.57 -6.06 22.51
N LEU A 3 -13.34 -6.12 21.43
CA LEU A 3 -12.92 -6.81 20.22
C LEU A 3 -11.71 -6.06 19.67
N SER A 4 -10.59 -6.75 19.63
CA SER A 4 -9.37 -6.27 18.98
C SER A 4 -9.50 -6.69 17.53
N HIS A 5 -9.84 -5.74 16.67
CA HIS A 5 -9.76 -5.92 15.23
C HIS A 5 -8.28 -5.97 14.81
N SER A 6 -7.98 -6.79 13.80
CA SER A 6 -6.63 -7.02 13.27
C SER A 6 -6.73 -7.53 11.83
N VAL A 7 -6.15 -6.78 10.89
CA VAL A 7 -5.99 -7.20 9.50
C VAL A 7 -4.61 -7.83 9.32
N TYR A 8 -4.55 -9.15 9.11
CA TYR A 8 -3.28 -9.85 8.86
C TYR A 8 -3.01 -10.00 7.37
N MET A 9 -1.74 -9.86 6.99
CA MET A 9 -1.28 -10.14 5.64
C MET A 9 -0.13 -11.14 5.69
N ALA A 10 -0.29 -12.24 4.96
CA ALA A 10 0.72 -13.26 4.73
C ALA A 10 1.36 -13.05 3.35
N ASN A 11 2.66 -13.34 3.23
CA ASN A 11 3.39 -13.28 1.99
C ASN A 11 3.90 -14.67 1.59
N ASP A 12 3.14 -15.39 0.77
CA ASP A 12 3.59 -16.65 0.12
C ASP A 12 4.18 -16.39 -1.27
N SER A 13 4.31 -15.12 -1.68
CA SER A 13 5.00 -14.77 -2.92
C SER A 13 6.51 -14.99 -2.77
N SER A 14 7.24 -14.92 -3.90
CA SER A 14 8.70 -15.03 -3.90
C SER A 14 9.42 -13.69 -3.68
N ARG A 15 8.69 -12.62 -3.38
CA ARG A 15 9.20 -11.25 -3.28
C ARG A 15 8.72 -10.62 -1.98
N ASP A 16 9.46 -9.64 -1.49
CA ASP A 16 8.98 -8.83 -0.37
C ASP A 16 7.79 -7.98 -0.83
N ILE A 17 6.84 -7.76 0.07
CA ILE A 17 5.70 -6.89 -0.16
C ILE A 17 5.72 -5.75 0.86
N HIS A 18 5.27 -4.58 0.40
CA HIS A 18 5.13 -3.37 1.21
C HIS A 18 3.64 -3.07 1.32
N VAL A 19 3.13 -3.03 2.54
CA VAL A 19 1.69 -2.95 2.80
C VAL A 19 1.37 -1.72 3.63
N MET A 20 0.35 -0.98 3.22
CA MET A 20 -0.21 0.15 3.97
C MET A 20 -1.70 -0.07 4.17
N ALA A 21 -2.17 0.17 5.39
CA ALA A 21 -3.59 0.11 5.71
C ALA A 21 -4.06 1.46 6.27
N SER A 22 -5.26 1.87 5.90
CA SER A 22 -5.95 3.05 6.45
C SER A 22 -7.42 2.76 6.69
N LEU A 23 -8.07 3.58 7.50
CA LEU A 23 -9.53 3.65 7.55
C LEU A 23 -10.10 3.99 6.17
N ASN A 24 -11.16 3.29 5.76
CA ASN A 24 -11.83 3.49 4.48
C ASN A 24 -12.95 4.56 4.57
N PRO A 25 -13.26 5.35 3.52
CA PRO A 25 -12.41 5.96 2.48
C PRO A 25 -12.28 7.49 2.61
N ASP A 26 -12.96 8.15 3.55
CA ASP A 26 -13.16 9.61 3.53
C ASP A 26 -12.24 10.41 4.47
N TRP A 27 -11.29 9.76 5.14
CA TRP A 27 -10.36 10.45 6.05
C TRP A 27 -9.01 10.69 5.39
N ALA A 28 -8.52 11.91 5.56
CA ALA A 28 -7.40 12.44 4.83
C ALA A 28 -6.09 11.80 5.31
N LEU A 29 -5.19 11.46 4.39
CA LEU A 29 -3.74 11.31 4.68
C LEU A 29 -3.21 12.53 5.46
N VAL A 30 -3.90 13.68 5.34
CA VAL A 30 -3.64 14.94 6.03
C VAL A 30 -3.85 14.87 7.55
N ASP A 31 -4.72 14.00 8.08
CA ASP A 31 -4.92 13.87 9.55
C ASP A 31 -3.77 13.11 10.24
N PHE A 32 -2.83 12.52 9.47
CA PHE A 32 -1.67 11.78 9.95
C PHE A 32 -0.42 12.67 10.12
N ALA A 33 -0.62 13.85 10.71
CA ALA A 33 0.16 15.08 10.58
C ALA A 33 1.66 15.10 10.97
N VAL A 34 2.44 14.01 10.83
CA VAL A 34 3.91 14.08 11.04
C VAL A 34 4.73 13.42 9.93
N ASP A 35 4.32 12.29 9.33
CA ASP A 35 5.25 11.50 8.49
C ASP A 35 4.81 11.16 7.06
N ILE A 36 3.67 11.70 6.57
CA ILE A 36 3.37 11.73 5.12
C ILE A 36 4.30 12.71 4.36
N GLY A 37 5.17 13.45 5.04
CA GLY A 37 6.06 14.44 4.43
C GLY A 37 6.93 13.85 3.32
N LEU A 38 7.45 12.63 3.49
CA LEU A 38 8.23 11.96 2.44
C LEU A 38 7.37 11.62 1.21
N LEU A 39 6.13 11.18 1.43
CA LEU A 39 5.18 10.91 0.34
C LEU A 39 4.79 12.21 -0.37
N MET A 40 4.54 13.29 0.38
CA MET A 40 4.20 14.60 -0.16
C MET A 40 5.34 15.19 -1.00
N ILE A 41 6.58 15.09 -0.51
CA ILE A 41 7.77 15.50 -1.26
C ILE A 41 7.87 14.70 -2.56
N GLY A 42 7.75 13.37 -2.49
CA GLY A 42 7.77 12.52 -3.70
C GLY A 42 6.65 12.87 -4.69
N VAL A 43 5.45 13.18 -4.21
CA VAL A 43 4.32 13.62 -5.04
C VAL A 43 4.58 14.98 -5.70
N GLU A 44 5.13 15.95 -4.96
CA GLU A 44 5.47 17.27 -5.51
C GLU A 44 6.58 17.19 -6.56
N GLU A 45 7.60 16.39 -6.30
CA GLU A 45 8.68 16.12 -7.26
C GLU A 45 8.12 15.47 -8.53
N LEU A 46 7.23 14.49 -8.39
CA LEU A 46 6.60 13.81 -9.52
C LEU A 46 5.74 14.77 -10.34
N LYS A 47 4.92 15.61 -9.70
CA LYS A 47 4.12 16.65 -10.37
C LYS A 47 4.97 17.70 -11.07
N GLY A 48 6.12 18.04 -10.50
CA GLY A 48 7.06 18.98 -11.11
C GLY A 48 7.82 18.40 -12.29
N ALA A 49 7.93 17.07 -12.39
CA ALA A 49 8.69 16.38 -13.41
C ALA A 49 7.83 15.77 -14.53
N ALA A 50 6.63 15.27 -14.22
CA ALA A 50 5.68 14.69 -15.17
C ALA A 50 4.69 15.75 -15.69
N MET A 51 4.20 15.59 -16.93
CA MET A 51 3.12 16.43 -17.43
C MET A 51 1.85 16.15 -16.62
N ALA A 52 1.41 17.16 -15.85
CA ALA A 52 0.41 17.09 -14.78
C ALA A 52 -1.02 16.66 -15.18
N ALA A 53 -1.28 16.26 -16.43
CA ALA A 53 -2.63 15.99 -16.91
C ALA A 53 -3.25 14.68 -16.40
N GLU A 54 -2.42 13.74 -15.93
CA GLU A 54 -2.87 12.40 -15.47
C GLU A 54 -2.73 12.19 -13.96
N LEU A 55 -2.04 13.10 -13.26
CA LEU A 55 -1.80 12.99 -11.82
C LEU A 55 -2.95 13.61 -11.01
N PRO A 56 -3.35 13.00 -9.87
CA PRO A 56 -4.32 13.61 -8.97
C PRO A 56 -3.90 15.02 -8.51
N GLU A 57 -4.87 15.92 -8.32
CA GLU A 57 -4.58 17.30 -7.86
C GLU A 57 -3.98 17.33 -6.45
N THR A 58 -4.34 16.39 -5.59
CA THR A 58 -3.91 16.32 -4.19
C THR A 58 -3.73 14.87 -3.75
N LEU A 59 -2.80 14.64 -2.83
CA LEU A 59 -2.67 13.38 -2.11
C LEU A 59 -3.57 13.45 -0.86
N ALA A 60 -4.84 13.03 -0.98
CA ALA A 60 -5.78 13.08 0.13
C ALA A 60 -6.10 11.69 0.68
N THR A 61 -6.06 10.64 -0.14
CA THR A 61 -6.50 9.28 0.21
C THR A 61 -5.49 8.22 -0.21
N LEU A 62 -5.63 6.98 0.28
CA LEU A 62 -4.89 5.83 -0.27
C LEU A 62 -5.19 5.61 -1.76
N ARG A 63 -6.38 5.99 -2.25
CA ARG A 63 -6.68 5.91 -3.68
C ARG A 63 -5.87 6.91 -4.49
N ASP A 64 -5.69 8.13 -3.99
CA ASP A 64 -4.83 9.12 -4.65
C ASP A 64 -3.38 8.63 -4.67
N LEU A 65 -2.91 8.09 -3.54
CA LEU A 65 -1.57 7.50 -3.45
C LEU A 65 -1.39 6.35 -4.46
N TYR A 66 -2.43 5.54 -4.66
CA TYR A 66 -2.42 4.46 -5.65
C TYR A 66 -2.21 5.01 -7.07
N GLU A 67 -2.94 6.06 -7.46
CA GLU A 67 -2.78 6.67 -8.79
C GLU A 67 -1.40 7.32 -8.96
N PHE A 68 -0.88 7.99 -7.92
CA PHE A 68 0.48 8.53 -7.94
C PHE A 68 1.54 7.43 -8.12
N LEU A 69 1.45 6.35 -7.34
CA LEU A 69 2.40 5.24 -7.43
C LEU A 69 2.28 4.49 -8.75
N LYS A 70 1.05 4.31 -9.27
CA LYS A 70 0.83 3.71 -10.58
C LYS A 70 1.57 4.48 -11.67
N ILE A 71 1.40 5.80 -11.72
CA ILE A 71 2.11 6.66 -12.68
C ILE A 71 3.62 6.64 -12.43
N ALA A 72 4.06 6.60 -11.16
CA ALA A 72 5.47 6.43 -10.84
C ALA A 72 6.04 5.11 -11.37
N GLY A 73 5.32 4.00 -11.23
CA GLY A 73 5.68 2.72 -11.85
C GLY A 73 5.84 2.86 -13.36
N GLU A 74 4.87 3.52 -14.01
CA GLU A 74 4.89 3.76 -15.46
C GLU A 74 6.07 4.60 -15.95
N LEU A 75 6.47 5.59 -15.16
CA LEU A 75 7.64 6.42 -15.44
C LEU A 75 8.94 5.69 -15.15
N ALA A 76 8.96 4.78 -14.16
CA ALA A 76 10.13 4.00 -13.79
C ALA A 76 10.45 2.89 -14.81
N GLY A 77 9.44 2.23 -15.39
CA GLY A 77 9.64 1.14 -16.35
C GLY A 77 9.41 1.49 -17.83
N GLY A 78 8.63 2.53 -18.15
CA GLY A 78 8.10 2.78 -19.51
C GLY A 78 8.71 3.95 -20.29
N MET A 79 9.21 5.00 -19.65
CA MET A 79 9.66 6.21 -20.36
C MET A 79 11.19 6.37 -20.43
N ALA A 80 11.76 5.87 -21.52
CA ALA A 80 12.94 6.40 -22.22
C ALA A 80 13.98 7.16 -21.36
N GLY A 81 14.84 6.40 -20.68
CA GLY A 81 16.13 6.86 -20.17
C GLY A 81 16.24 6.75 -18.66
N ALA A 82 16.89 5.68 -18.19
CA ALA A 82 17.47 5.65 -16.85
C ALA A 82 18.32 6.92 -16.68
N GLY A 83 17.93 7.81 -15.75
CA GLY A 83 18.56 9.12 -15.52
C GLY A 83 17.77 10.34 -16.03
N SER A 84 16.50 10.20 -16.40
CA SER A 84 15.61 11.35 -16.61
C SER A 84 15.01 11.84 -15.28
N ARG A 85 14.81 13.16 -15.15
CA ARG A 85 14.21 13.77 -13.96
C ARG A 85 12.85 13.17 -13.56
N PRO A 86 11.95 12.79 -14.49
CA PRO A 86 10.70 12.09 -14.15
C PRO A 86 10.92 10.70 -13.54
N ALA A 87 11.90 9.93 -14.04
CA ALA A 87 12.22 8.61 -13.49
C ALA A 87 12.82 8.72 -12.08
N GLU A 88 13.66 9.73 -11.83
CA GLU A 88 14.21 9.99 -10.50
C GLU A 88 13.12 10.36 -9.49
N ALA A 89 12.19 11.24 -9.86
CA ALA A 89 11.06 11.61 -9.02
C ALA A 89 10.11 10.43 -8.75
N ALA A 90 9.88 9.59 -9.76
CA ALA A 90 9.09 8.37 -9.62
C ALA A 90 9.73 7.40 -8.60
N MET A 91 11.04 7.17 -8.71
CA MET A 91 11.77 6.34 -7.76
C MET A 91 11.76 6.93 -6.35
N ALA A 92 11.87 8.25 -6.20
CA ALA A 92 11.77 8.92 -4.91
C ALA A 92 10.41 8.66 -4.23
N LEU A 93 9.30 8.71 -4.98
CA LEU A 93 7.98 8.38 -4.45
C LEU A 93 7.85 6.90 -4.09
N ILE A 94 8.34 5.98 -4.93
CA ILE A 94 8.33 4.54 -4.66
C ILE A 94 9.12 4.24 -3.37
N ASP A 95 10.30 4.85 -3.21
CA ASP A 95 11.13 4.68 -2.02
C ASP A 95 10.50 5.30 -0.77
N ALA A 96 9.84 6.45 -0.92
CA ALA A 96 9.07 7.06 0.17
C ALA A 96 7.96 6.10 0.64
N PHE A 97 7.22 5.49 -0.29
CA PHE A 97 6.21 4.48 0.04
C PHE A 97 6.82 3.30 0.80
N LYS A 98 7.89 2.69 0.28
CA LYS A 98 8.57 1.55 0.92
C LYS A 98 9.01 1.85 2.35
N LYS A 99 9.49 3.07 2.62
CA LYS A 99 9.92 3.51 3.96
C LYS A 99 8.76 3.70 4.93
N THR A 100 7.59 4.08 4.41
CA THR A 100 6.38 4.31 5.23
C THR A 100 5.50 3.09 5.39
N ALA A 101 5.63 2.09 4.52
CA ALA A 101 4.81 0.89 4.53
C ALA A 101 5.42 -0.23 5.40
N VAL A 102 4.58 -1.19 5.79
CA VAL A 102 5.01 -2.43 6.45
C VAL A 102 5.68 -3.33 5.43
N CYS A 103 6.97 -3.61 5.62
CA CYS A 103 7.65 -4.64 4.84
C CYS A 103 7.35 -6.04 5.42
N ILE A 104 6.85 -6.93 4.59
CA ILE A 104 6.60 -8.35 4.90
C ILE A 104 7.47 -9.19 3.97
N LEU A 105 8.47 -9.86 4.55
CA LEU A 105 9.39 -10.70 3.78
C LEU A 105 8.67 -11.93 3.22
N ALA A 106 9.21 -12.51 2.16
CA ALA A 106 8.70 -13.77 1.62
C ALA A 106 8.71 -14.87 2.71
N GLY A 107 7.56 -15.53 2.91
CA GLY A 107 7.33 -16.53 3.95
C GLY A 107 6.93 -15.98 5.32
N GLU A 108 6.80 -14.65 5.47
CA GLU A 108 6.35 -14.01 6.71
C GLU A 108 4.88 -13.58 6.64
N TYR A 109 4.30 -13.28 7.81
CA TYR A 109 3.03 -12.58 7.93
C TYR A 109 3.13 -11.51 9.00
N ARG A 110 2.35 -10.43 8.86
CA ARG A 110 2.28 -9.33 9.83
C ARG A 110 0.85 -8.87 10.07
N ASP A 111 0.62 -8.27 11.24
CA ASP A 111 -0.61 -7.54 11.52
C ASP A 111 -0.45 -6.16 10.89
N VAL A 112 -1.07 -5.94 9.74
CA VAL A 112 -0.86 -4.70 8.97
C VAL A 112 -1.51 -3.51 9.68
N GLU A 113 -2.53 -3.72 10.51
CA GLU A 113 -3.13 -2.64 11.30
C GLU A 113 -2.19 -2.19 12.42
N ARG A 114 -1.62 -3.15 13.16
CA ARG A 114 -0.74 -2.85 14.30
C ARG A 114 0.70 -2.57 13.94
N ASP A 115 1.22 -3.20 12.89
CA ASP A 115 2.59 -3.03 12.44
C ASP A 115 2.72 -1.93 11.38
N SER A 116 1.60 -1.36 10.90
CA SER A 116 1.62 -0.14 10.08
C SER A 116 2.43 0.92 10.80
N PHE A 117 3.37 1.55 10.10
CA PHE A 117 4.10 2.70 10.59
C PHE A 117 3.14 3.78 11.13
N LEU A 118 1.92 3.86 10.60
CA LEU A 118 0.87 4.76 11.08
C LEU A 118 0.40 4.44 12.51
N SER A 119 0.42 3.19 12.97
CA SER A 119 -0.03 2.80 14.32
C SER A 119 0.85 3.36 15.44
N ILE A 120 2.13 3.64 15.16
CA ILE A 120 3.08 4.23 16.11
C ILE A 120 2.78 5.72 16.35
N TYR A 121 2.16 6.38 15.35
CA TYR A 121 1.99 7.84 15.32
C TYR A 121 0.52 8.30 15.29
N LEU A 122 -0.41 7.37 15.09
CA LEU A 122 -1.82 7.61 15.38
C LEU A 122 -1.96 7.85 16.88
N SER A 123 -2.60 8.96 17.24
CA SER A 123 -3.03 9.19 18.62
C SER A 123 -3.89 8.01 19.10
N ALA A 124 -4.05 7.87 20.42
CA ALA A 124 -4.96 6.86 20.97
C ALA A 124 -6.36 6.90 20.31
N ASP A 125 -6.81 8.09 19.88
CA ASP A 125 -8.07 8.31 19.17
C ASP A 125 -8.04 7.79 17.71
N GLY A 126 -6.92 7.90 17.00
CA GLY A 126 -6.75 7.37 15.65
C GLY A 126 -6.65 5.84 15.60
N ILE A 127 -5.96 5.24 16.58
CA ILE A 127 -5.96 3.77 16.76
C ILE A 127 -7.35 3.29 17.20
N ALA A 128 -8.02 4.01 18.10
CA ALA A 128 -9.39 3.69 18.50
C ALA A 128 -10.38 3.80 17.32
N SER A 129 -10.14 4.73 16.40
CA SER A 129 -10.93 4.86 15.17
C SER A 129 -10.70 3.68 14.21
N LEU A 130 -9.46 3.16 14.09
CA LEU A 130 -9.12 1.94 13.33
C LEU A 130 -9.81 0.70 13.92
N VAL A 131 -9.70 0.53 15.23
CA VAL A 131 -10.34 -0.56 15.97
C VAL A 131 -11.87 -0.47 15.92
N GLY A 132 -12.45 0.70 15.64
CA GLY A 132 -13.90 0.88 15.53
C GLY A 132 -14.46 0.75 14.11
N ALA A 133 -13.60 0.65 13.08
CA ALA A 133 -14.08 0.69 11.70
C ALA A 133 -14.52 -0.67 11.19
N GLU A 134 -15.69 -0.70 10.55
CA GLU A 134 -16.20 -1.91 9.91
C GLU A 134 -15.43 -2.24 8.61
N THR A 135 -14.65 -1.29 8.07
CA THR A 135 -13.93 -1.47 6.81
C THR A 135 -12.61 -0.69 6.78
N VAL A 136 -11.55 -1.36 6.34
CA VAL A 136 -10.18 -0.86 6.19
C VAL A 136 -9.81 -0.87 4.71
N SER A 137 -9.16 0.18 4.22
CA SER A 137 -8.52 0.20 2.90
C SER A 137 -7.10 -0.31 3.02
N VAL A 138 -6.73 -1.28 2.19
CA VAL A 138 -5.39 -1.87 2.17
C VAL A 138 -4.77 -1.65 0.80
N MET A 139 -3.53 -1.18 0.78
CA MET A 139 -2.69 -1.08 -0.39
C MET A 139 -1.51 -2.04 -0.24
N VAL A 140 -1.26 -2.86 -1.26
CA VAL A 140 -0.09 -3.73 -1.35
C VAL A 140 0.72 -3.36 -2.57
N MET A 141 2.02 -3.19 -2.36
CA MET A 141 3.01 -3.05 -3.42
C MET A 141 4.01 -4.20 -3.34
N SER A 142 4.24 -4.88 -4.46
CA SER A 142 5.46 -5.66 -4.69
C SER A 142 6.28 -4.94 -5.75
N SER A 143 7.60 -4.89 -5.59
CA SER A 143 8.45 -4.28 -6.61
C SER A 143 9.80 -4.94 -6.63
N ASP A 144 10.40 -5.05 -7.81
CA ASP A 144 11.83 -5.35 -7.90
C ASP A 144 12.68 -4.22 -7.28
N SER A 145 13.93 -4.52 -6.93
CA SER A 145 14.82 -3.59 -6.22
C SER A 145 15.13 -2.32 -7.03
N ASP A 146 15.03 -2.39 -8.35
CA ASP A 146 15.24 -1.30 -9.29
C ASP A 146 13.94 -0.60 -9.72
N GLY A 147 12.78 -1.01 -9.17
CA GLY A 147 11.47 -0.44 -9.53
C GLY A 147 10.97 -0.81 -10.92
N SER A 148 11.71 -1.60 -11.70
CA SER A 148 11.41 -1.93 -13.11
C SER A 148 10.14 -2.75 -13.32
N ARG A 149 9.71 -3.45 -12.26
CA ARG A 149 8.45 -4.18 -12.22
C ARG A 149 7.77 -3.87 -10.89
N MET A 150 6.82 -2.95 -10.93
CA MET A 150 5.98 -2.62 -9.78
C MET A 150 4.62 -3.30 -9.95
N GLN A 151 4.14 -3.88 -8.86
CA GLN A 151 2.87 -4.55 -8.75
C GLN A 151 2.09 -3.87 -7.64
N LEU A 152 0.89 -3.38 -7.93
CA LEU A 152 0.16 -2.53 -6.99
C LEU A 152 -1.33 -2.88 -6.99
N ALA A 153 -1.90 -3.06 -5.79
CA ALA A 153 -3.34 -3.21 -5.61
C ALA A 153 -3.80 -2.39 -4.41
N VAL A 154 -5.03 -1.86 -4.52
CA VAL A 154 -5.72 -1.23 -3.40
C VAL A 154 -7.17 -1.74 -3.36
N TRP A 155 -7.62 -2.17 -2.19
CA TRP A 155 -8.97 -2.68 -1.99
C TRP A 155 -9.45 -2.39 -0.58
N ASN A 156 -10.74 -2.65 -0.34
CA ASN A 156 -11.37 -2.51 0.97
C ASN A 156 -11.63 -3.88 1.56
N THR A 157 -11.40 -4.02 2.86
CA THR A 157 -11.49 -5.27 3.59
C THR A 157 -12.21 -5.07 4.93
N GLY A 158 -12.83 -6.12 5.47
CA GLY A 158 -13.31 -6.09 6.84
C GLY A 158 -12.15 -6.00 7.83
N ALA A 159 -12.42 -5.49 9.04
CA ALA A 159 -11.39 -5.26 10.06
C ALA A 159 -10.81 -6.54 10.70
N ASP A 160 -11.42 -7.71 10.45
CA ASP A 160 -10.96 -9.03 10.92
C ASP A 160 -10.55 -9.95 9.75
N ASP A 161 -10.41 -9.40 8.56
CA ASP A 161 -10.09 -10.17 7.37
C ASP A 161 -8.58 -10.31 7.20
N SER A 162 -8.14 -11.55 7.04
CA SER A 162 -6.75 -11.89 6.73
C SER A 162 -6.58 -12.17 5.24
N TRP A 163 -5.39 -11.88 4.71
CA TRP A 163 -5.08 -12.00 3.29
C TRP A 163 -3.73 -12.66 3.05
N ILE A 164 -3.54 -13.21 1.85
CA ILE A 164 -2.33 -13.89 1.39
C ILE A 164 -1.93 -13.31 0.03
N ALA A 165 -0.74 -12.74 -0.07
CA ALA A 165 -0.08 -12.53 -1.36
C ALA A 165 0.48 -13.87 -1.83
N THR A 166 0.00 -14.34 -2.98
CA THR A 166 0.37 -15.64 -3.55
C THR A 166 1.50 -15.50 -4.57
N ARG A 167 2.07 -16.64 -4.98
CA ARG A 167 3.02 -16.72 -6.10
C ARG A 167 2.41 -16.43 -7.46
N ASP A 168 1.09 -16.56 -7.58
CA ASP A 168 0.34 -16.35 -8.81
C ASP A 168 -0.04 -14.87 -9.01
N GLU A 169 0.63 -13.95 -8.32
CA GLU A 169 0.45 -12.50 -8.45
C GLU A 169 -1.00 -12.06 -8.16
N VAL A 170 -1.64 -12.75 -7.21
CA VAL A 170 -2.97 -12.40 -6.68
C VAL A 170 -2.95 -12.35 -5.16
N ILE A 171 -3.82 -11.51 -4.61
CA ILE A 171 -4.12 -11.45 -3.19
C ILE A 171 -5.41 -12.22 -2.94
N VAL A 172 -5.38 -13.20 -2.05
CA VAL A 172 -6.54 -14.04 -1.72
C VAL A 172 -6.86 -13.94 -0.24
N ARG A 173 -8.14 -14.03 0.13
CA ARG A 173 -8.53 -14.00 1.55
C ARG A 173 -8.15 -15.31 2.23
N SER A 174 -7.65 -15.24 3.46
CA SER A 174 -7.44 -16.42 4.30
C SER A 174 -8.76 -16.89 4.91
N LYS A 175 -8.86 -18.17 5.28
CA LYS A 175 -9.99 -18.67 6.06
C LYS A 175 -9.96 -18.06 7.46
N TYR A 176 -11.14 -17.83 8.02
CA TYR A 176 -11.26 -17.36 9.39
C TYR A 176 -10.50 -18.28 10.37
N GLY A 177 -9.66 -17.68 11.22
CA GLY A 177 -8.82 -18.41 12.18
C GLY A 177 -7.54 -19.01 11.61
N THR A 178 -7.23 -18.80 10.33
CA THR A 178 -5.95 -19.21 9.72
C THR A 178 -5.34 -18.06 8.94
N ILE A 179 -4.01 -18.07 8.77
CA ILE A 179 -3.31 -17.05 7.97
C ILE A 179 -2.84 -17.60 6.62
N TRP A 180 -2.44 -18.88 6.56
CA TRP A 180 -1.87 -19.51 5.36
C TRP A 180 -2.85 -20.38 4.55
N GLU A 181 -4.12 -20.49 4.95
CA GLU A 181 -5.10 -21.23 4.15
C GLU A 181 -6.01 -20.29 3.40
N GLN A 182 -6.00 -20.36 2.07
CA GLN A 182 -6.93 -19.63 1.22
C GLN A 182 -8.38 -20.01 1.50
N TYR A 183 -9.27 -19.01 1.54
CA TYR A 183 -10.71 -19.19 1.53
C TYR A 183 -11.23 -19.16 0.09
N PRO A 184 -11.55 -20.31 -0.53
CA PRO A 184 -11.71 -20.40 -1.99
C PRO A 184 -12.89 -19.58 -2.55
N THR A 185 -13.88 -19.25 -1.72
CA THR A 185 -15.13 -18.59 -2.12
C THR A 185 -15.18 -17.10 -1.80
N ALA A 186 -14.15 -16.53 -1.16
CA ALA A 186 -14.15 -15.12 -0.76
C ALA A 186 -13.70 -14.13 -1.84
N GLY A 187 -13.33 -14.63 -3.02
CA GLY A 187 -12.79 -13.81 -4.11
C GLY A 187 -11.29 -13.61 -4.01
N ALA A 188 -10.74 -12.93 -5.02
CA ALA A 188 -9.33 -12.60 -5.14
C ALA A 188 -9.19 -11.19 -5.69
N VAL A 189 -8.13 -10.50 -5.29
CA VAL A 189 -7.73 -9.19 -5.83
C VAL A 189 -6.53 -9.43 -6.74
N SER A 190 -6.61 -8.97 -7.98
CA SER A 190 -5.48 -9.01 -8.91
C SER A 190 -4.39 -8.06 -8.45
N LEU A 191 -3.12 -8.45 -8.57
CA LEU A 191 -1.97 -7.58 -8.35
C LEU A 191 -1.31 -7.24 -9.70
N PRO A 192 -1.89 -6.30 -10.48
CA PRO A 192 -1.42 -6.00 -11.83
C PRO A 192 0.01 -5.46 -11.83
N VAL A 193 0.75 -5.79 -12.89
CA VAL A 193 2.06 -5.20 -13.17
C VAL A 193 1.86 -3.83 -13.83
N HIS A 194 2.58 -2.84 -13.33
CA HIS A 194 2.72 -1.51 -13.89
C HIS A 194 4.16 -1.35 -14.41
N HIS A 195 4.28 -0.99 -15.68
CA HIS A 195 5.53 -0.78 -16.43
C HIS A 195 5.68 0.68 -16.76
#